data_AF-A0A8T2WW23-F1
#
_entry.id   AF-A0A8T2WW23-F1
#
_cell.length_a   1.000
_cell.length_b   1.000
_cell.length_c   1.000
_cell.angle_alpha   90.00
_cell.angle_beta   90.00
_cell.angle_gamma   90.00
#
_symmetry.space_group_name_H-M   'P 1'
#
loop_
_entity.id
_entity.type
_entity.pdbx_description
1 polymer ?
#
loop_
_entity_poly.entity_id
_entity_poly.type
_entity_poly.pdbx_seq_one_letter_code
_entity_poly.pdbx_strand_id
1 'polypeptide(L)'
;MSNICLLFYCLVDRLEMGSTHATLLVVSLIFLVILGSNLIAGQTFSSNSSEPGTNVLAVNNVSQTVMQPDDTVRVDPLKDLKKYRGGYDIKNKHYWSSTMFTGVHGYVIGVIWLLGGIAYGGFLLATVFCCKNRRNEKLKKRLPCRKQCYLWPILLAIFFTILAITASGLVLGGNAKFHSRAKTVVDIIIDTANNATKTMYNTTGAMKDMKESLGASNQSAAVQASSFLTSTSEKLDVEAADIQRQARKNRRLIDKGLKIVYIVTTVTISLNLAALIALSVCGTLRLRRPLNILIAVCWILTVLCWIFFGLYFFLQNFSRDSCTALESFQQNPYNNSLSSILPCDQLLSAKPVLFDVSQGIYSLVNQVNANLSTIQGLPYTVCNPFSAPPEYQFQPDKCPSNAIRIGDIPQVLKVFTCSSFDNGTCASGQFISPNDYTTVEAYTTSIQSLLNVYPEMENLVECQTVKDAFSEILLYHCKPLKRYIRMVWTSLVFLSLVMVFLVLIWAKLAQHEQEHHSLDGSVKPHSSVAKEPETGTKDSSNHTSPV
;
A
#
# COMPACT_ATOMS: atom_id res chain seq x y z
N MET A 1 -5.85 -12.02 29.88
CA MET A 1 -4.40 -11.78 29.67
C MET A 1 -3.52 -12.51 30.70
N SER A 2 -3.89 -12.56 31.99
CA SER A 2 -3.13 -13.32 33.01
C SER A 2 -3.21 -14.85 32.84
N ASN A 3 -4.39 -15.38 32.49
CA ASN A 3 -4.60 -16.83 32.38
C ASN A 3 -3.88 -17.53 31.21
N ILE A 4 -3.51 -16.81 30.13
CA ILE A 4 -2.77 -17.39 28.99
C ILE A 4 -1.28 -17.48 29.30
N CYS A 5 -0.75 -16.48 30.03
CA CYS A 5 0.64 -16.49 30.49
C CYS A 5 0.85 -17.56 31.58
N LEU A 6 -0.12 -17.70 32.50
CA LEU A 6 -0.17 -18.80 33.47
C LEU A 6 -0.36 -20.17 32.81
N LEU A 7 -1.16 -20.27 31.73
CA LEU A 7 -1.27 -21.50 30.95
C LEU A 7 0.06 -21.87 30.30
N PHE A 8 0.79 -20.91 29.73
CA PHE A 8 2.11 -21.15 29.12
C PHE A 8 3.16 -21.55 30.16
N TYR A 9 3.13 -20.92 31.34
CA TYR A 9 4.03 -21.25 32.45
C TYR A 9 3.71 -22.64 33.04
N CYS A 10 2.43 -22.98 33.26
CA CYS A 10 2.01 -24.32 33.67
C CYS A 10 2.23 -25.38 32.58
N LEU A 11 2.19 -25.03 31.29
CA LEU A 11 2.49 -25.97 30.20
C LEU A 11 3.98 -26.32 30.18
N VAL A 12 4.85 -25.33 30.48
CA VAL A 12 6.29 -25.49 30.60
C VAL A 12 6.67 -26.28 31.86
N ASP A 13 5.98 -26.08 32.98
CA ASP A 13 6.16 -26.89 34.20
C ASP A 13 5.62 -28.33 34.06
N ARG A 14 4.48 -28.54 33.38
CA ARG A 14 3.97 -29.90 33.12
C ARG A 14 4.78 -30.68 32.08
N LEU A 15 5.62 -30.02 31.29
CA LEU A 15 6.61 -30.70 30.45
C LEU A 15 7.72 -31.35 31.29
N GLU A 16 7.83 -31.01 32.59
CA GLU A 16 8.81 -31.57 33.52
C GLU A 16 8.33 -32.89 34.19
N MET A 17 7.02 -33.21 34.14
CA MET A 17 6.46 -34.41 34.81
C MET A 17 5.33 -35.09 34.01
N GLY A 18 5.63 -36.24 33.39
CA GLY A 18 4.66 -37.31 33.13
C GLY A 18 4.07 -37.45 31.71
N SER A 19 4.41 -38.56 31.04
CA SER A 19 3.82 -39.16 29.83
C SER A 19 3.73 -38.28 28.56
N THR A 20 4.69 -38.51 27.66
CA THR A 20 4.92 -37.82 26.37
C THR A 20 3.79 -37.95 25.34
N HIS A 21 2.91 -38.96 25.45
CA HIS A 21 1.80 -39.13 24.50
C HIS A 21 0.59 -38.22 24.79
N ALA A 22 0.29 -37.97 26.07
CA ALA A 22 -0.81 -37.10 26.46
C ALA A 22 -0.48 -35.63 26.21
N THR A 23 0.76 -35.22 26.46
CA THR A 23 1.28 -33.88 26.14
C THR A 23 1.31 -33.62 24.64
N LEU A 24 1.60 -34.64 23.81
CA LEU A 24 1.56 -34.52 22.36
C LEU A 24 0.14 -34.37 21.81
N LEU A 25 -0.81 -35.17 22.31
CA LEU A 25 -2.22 -35.04 21.93
C LEU A 25 -2.76 -33.67 22.35
N VAL A 26 -2.41 -33.18 23.53
CA VAL A 26 -2.83 -31.87 24.03
C VAL A 26 -2.19 -30.73 23.22
N VAL A 27 -0.90 -30.81 22.85
CA VAL A 27 -0.27 -29.77 22.01
C VAL A 27 -0.79 -29.82 20.57
N SER A 28 -0.99 -30.99 19.97
CA SER A 28 -1.62 -31.11 18.65
C SER A 28 -3.09 -30.73 18.65
N LEU A 29 -3.85 -31.03 19.71
CA LEU A 29 -5.25 -30.59 19.88
C LEU A 29 -5.32 -29.09 20.12
N ILE A 30 -4.44 -28.51 20.92
CA ILE A 30 -4.35 -27.05 21.11
C ILE A 30 -3.90 -26.39 19.80
N PHE A 31 -2.97 -26.99 19.05
CA PHE A 31 -2.53 -26.47 17.75
C PHE A 31 -3.64 -26.58 16.69
N LEU A 32 -4.41 -27.69 16.65
CA LEU A 32 -5.58 -27.86 15.80
C LEU A 32 -6.76 -26.98 16.23
N VAL A 33 -6.93 -26.74 17.54
CA VAL A 33 -7.93 -25.80 18.07
C VAL A 33 -7.51 -24.37 17.77
N ILE A 34 -6.21 -24.01 17.80
CA ILE A 34 -5.71 -22.69 17.40
C ILE A 34 -5.80 -22.51 15.87
N LEU A 35 -5.50 -23.55 15.09
CA LEU A 35 -5.65 -23.53 13.63
C LEU A 35 -7.13 -23.46 13.22
N GLY A 36 -7.99 -24.20 13.91
CA GLY A 36 -9.44 -24.23 13.72
C GLY A 36 -10.16 -22.99 14.25
N SER A 37 -9.73 -22.42 15.37
CA SER A 37 -10.29 -21.16 15.90
C SER A 37 -9.81 -19.95 15.13
N ASN A 38 -8.65 -19.95 14.47
CA ASN A 38 -8.31 -18.92 13.48
C ASN A 38 -9.08 -19.09 12.15
N LEU A 39 -9.58 -20.30 11.85
CA LEU A 39 -10.51 -20.54 10.75
C LEU A 39 -11.94 -20.07 11.09
N ILE A 40 -12.38 -20.23 12.35
CA ILE A 40 -13.74 -19.88 12.83
C ILE A 40 -13.85 -18.43 13.33
N ALA A 41 -12.79 -17.84 13.90
CA ALA A 41 -12.72 -16.41 14.24
C ALA A 41 -12.67 -15.53 12.98
N GLY A 42 -12.35 -16.11 11.81
CA GLY A 42 -12.55 -15.49 10.51
C GLY A 42 -14.00 -15.41 10.05
N GLN A 43 -14.95 -16.02 10.78
CA GLN A 43 -16.39 -16.02 10.48
C GLN A 43 -17.28 -15.42 11.58
N THR A 44 -16.75 -14.98 12.74
CA THR A 44 -17.58 -14.48 13.87
C THR A 44 -17.54 -12.97 14.11
N PHE A 45 -17.29 -12.18 13.06
CA PHE A 45 -17.68 -10.76 13.02
C PHE A 45 -18.28 -10.41 11.66
N SER A 46 -19.37 -11.10 11.31
CA SER A 46 -20.34 -10.66 10.28
C SER A 46 -21.64 -11.44 10.50
N SER A 47 -22.41 -11.05 11.50
CA SER A 47 -23.80 -11.44 11.63
C SER A 47 -24.56 -10.31 12.30
N ASN A 48 -24.83 -9.25 11.53
CA ASN A 48 -26.04 -8.46 11.76
C ASN A 48 -27.03 -8.88 10.69
N SER A 49 -27.89 -9.81 11.08
CA SER A 49 -29.14 -10.13 10.43
C SER A 49 -29.99 -8.87 10.31
N SER A 50 -30.37 -8.56 9.08
CA SER A 50 -31.53 -7.76 8.73
C SER A 50 -32.80 -8.49 9.19
N GLU A 51 -33.62 -7.86 10.04
CA GLU A 51 -35.07 -8.09 10.08
C GLU A 51 -35.80 -6.83 10.59
N PRO A 52 -37.10 -6.67 10.25
CA PRO A 52 -37.67 -5.38 9.83
C PRO A 52 -38.48 -4.65 10.90
N GLY A 53 -38.55 -3.32 10.73
CA GLY A 53 -39.74 -2.49 10.95
C GLY A 53 -40.36 -2.43 12.35
N THR A 54 -40.15 -1.33 13.06
CA THR A 54 -41.19 -0.77 13.93
C THR A 54 -41.13 0.76 13.87
N ASN A 55 -42.21 1.34 13.34
CA ASN A 55 -42.47 2.78 13.30
C ASN A 55 -42.58 3.35 14.71
N VAL A 56 -41.86 4.43 15.02
CA VAL A 56 -42.29 5.42 16.01
C VAL A 56 -41.94 6.82 15.48
N LEU A 57 -42.98 7.59 15.21
CA LEU A 57 -42.92 9.03 14.96
C LEU A 57 -42.29 9.74 16.18
N ALA A 58 -41.24 10.52 15.93
CA ALA A 58 -40.94 11.70 16.73
C ALA A 58 -40.33 12.76 15.80
N VAL A 59 -41.21 13.66 15.36
CA VAL A 59 -40.85 14.95 14.78
C VAL A 59 -40.01 15.71 15.81
N ASN A 60 -38.83 16.21 15.40
CA ASN A 60 -38.28 17.49 15.85
C ASN A 60 -37.14 17.93 14.90
N ASN A 61 -37.38 19.07 14.24
CA ASN A 61 -36.46 19.76 13.34
C ASN A 61 -35.18 20.21 14.06
N VAL A 62 -34.05 19.61 13.69
CA VAL A 62 -32.75 20.27 13.63
C VAL A 62 -32.06 19.72 12.38
N SER A 63 -31.69 20.60 11.44
CA SER A 63 -30.84 20.28 10.30
C SER A 63 -29.44 19.85 10.78
N GLN A 64 -29.33 18.62 11.26
CA GLN A 64 -28.05 17.94 11.42
C GLN A 64 -27.76 17.20 10.13
N THR A 65 -26.78 17.71 9.39
CA THR A 65 -26.08 17.02 8.31
C THR A 65 -25.74 15.61 8.79
N VAL A 66 -26.46 14.60 8.28
CA VAL A 66 -26.16 13.20 8.55
C VAL A 66 -24.90 12.87 7.78
N MET A 67 -23.76 13.18 8.39
CA MET A 67 -22.46 12.63 8.06
C MET A 67 -22.59 11.14 8.32
N GLN A 68 -22.71 10.32 7.27
CA GLN A 68 -22.62 8.88 7.42
C GLN A 68 -21.20 8.61 7.96
N PRO A 69 -21.04 8.25 9.25
CA PRO A 69 -19.73 8.19 9.85
C PRO A 69 -19.01 7.02 9.20
N ASP A 70 -17.91 7.30 8.51
CA ASP A 70 -16.94 6.29 8.17
C ASP A 70 -16.46 5.68 9.50
N ASP A 71 -16.98 4.50 9.83
CA ASP A 71 -17.10 3.90 11.18
C ASP A 71 -15.76 3.40 11.75
N THR A 72 -14.68 4.10 11.41
CA THR A 72 -13.29 3.81 11.77
C THR A 72 -13.00 4.22 13.21
N VAL A 73 -13.54 3.43 14.15
CA VAL A 73 -13.29 3.62 15.59
C VAL A 73 -12.02 2.87 16.00
N ARG A 74 -10.92 3.60 16.23
CA ARG A 74 -9.61 3.02 16.60
C ARG A 74 -8.92 3.79 17.70
N VAL A 75 -8.02 3.15 18.43
CA VAL A 75 -7.22 3.80 19.49
C VAL A 75 -6.15 4.69 18.86
N ASP A 76 -6.01 5.92 19.36
CA ASP A 76 -4.99 6.88 18.91
C ASP A 76 -3.93 7.15 20.00
N PRO A 77 -2.70 6.65 19.83
CA PRO A 77 -1.58 6.93 20.75
C PRO A 77 -1.23 8.41 20.90
N LEU A 78 -1.41 9.22 19.85
CA LEU A 78 -1.11 10.65 19.86
C LEU A 78 -2.17 11.48 20.61
N LYS A 79 -3.27 10.84 21.05
CA LYS A 79 -4.36 11.46 21.82
C LYS A 79 -4.66 10.65 23.07
N ASP A 80 -3.62 10.31 23.85
CA ASP A 80 -3.72 9.58 25.11
C ASP A 80 -4.52 8.27 25.02
N LEU A 81 -4.37 7.53 23.91
CA LEU A 81 -5.10 6.30 23.62
C LEU A 81 -6.63 6.47 23.55
N LYS A 82 -7.13 7.71 23.37
CA LYS A 82 -8.54 7.97 23.09
C LYS A 82 -8.93 7.41 21.72
N LYS A 83 -10.22 7.12 21.54
CA LYS A 83 -10.75 6.61 20.27
C LYS A 83 -10.76 7.73 19.22
N TYR A 84 -10.05 7.53 18.12
CA TYR A 84 -10.21 8.26 16.87
C TYR A 84 -11.56 7.91 16.22
N ARG A 85 -12.25 8.92 15.71
CA ARG A 85 -13.57 8.84 15.06
C ARG A 85 -13.66 9.73 13.81
N GLY A 86 -12.53 10.20 13.31
CA GLY A 86 -12.48 11.20 12.25
C GLY A 86 -12.63 10.66 10.83
N GLY A 87 -12.88 9.35 10.65
CA GLY A 87 -12.95 8.74 9.32
C GLY A 87 -11.59 8.66 8.63
N TYR A 88 -11.60 8.27 7.35
CA TYR A 88 -10.42 8.31 6.48
C TYR A 88 -9.98 9.76 6.19
N ASP A 89 -8.87 10.21 6.78
CA ASP A 89 -8.28 11.53 6.51
C ASP A 89 -6.74 11.46 6.47
N ILE A 90 -6.18 11.48 5.26
CA ILE A 90 -4.73 11.39 5.05
C ILE A 90 -3.96 12.66 5.45
N LYS A 91 -4.62 13.80 5.64
CA LYS A 91 -4.00 15.05 6.11
C LYS A 91 -3.90 15.07 7.64
N ASN A 92 -4.73 14.29 8.34
CA ASN A 92 -4.77 14.25 9.79
C ASN A 92 -3.68 13.33 10.38
N LYS A 93 -2.85 13.90 11.27
CA LYS A 93 -1.83 13.13 12.00
C LYS A 93 -2.44 12.03 12.91
N HIS A 94 -3.62 12.27 13.47
CA HIS A 94 -4.32 11.31 14.34
C HIS A 94 -4.85 10.10 13.57
N TYR A 95 -5.19 10.25 12.28
CA TYR A 95 -5.49 9.12 11.40
C TYR A 95 -4.27 8.22 11.21
N TRP A 96 -3.12 8.79 10.84
CA TRP A 96 -1.89 8.01 10.65
C TRP A 96 -1.44 7.29 11.93
N SER A 97 -1.52 7.99 13.06
CA SER A 97 -1.23 7.44 14.38
C SER A 97 -2.12 6.23 14.72
N SER A 98 -3.44 6.39 14.62
CA SER A 98 -4.40 5.34 14.98
C SER A 98 -4.36 4.15 14.03
N THR A 99 -4.17 4.39 12.73
CA THR A 99 -4.06 3.32 11.73
C THR A 99 -2.77 2.53 11.92
N MET A 100 -1.62 3.20 12.11
CA MET A 100 -0.34 2.52 12.42
C MET A 100 -0.41 1.69 13.70
N PHE A 101 -1.12 2.19 14.72
CA PHE A 101 -1.29 1.48 15.98
C PHE A 101 -2.06 0.15 15.86
N THR A 102 -2.80 -0.08 14.78
CA THR A 102 -3.45 -1.39 14.56
C THR A 102 -2.46 -2.55 14.50
N GLY A 103 -1.23 -2.30 14.05
CA GLY A 103 -0.13 -3.27 13.99
C GLY A 103 0.54 -3.58 15.34
N VAL A 104 0.10 -2.94 16.44
CA VAL A 104 0.73 -3.03 17.78
C VAL A 104 0.99 -4.46 18.24
N HIS A 105 0.08 -5.39 17.91
CA HIS A 105 0.18 -6.80 18.26
C HIS A 105 1.48 -7.43 17.75
N GLY A 106 1.91 -7.11 16.52
CA GLY A 106 3.17 -7.61 15.97
C GLY A 106 4.38 -6.95 16.61
N TYR A 107 4.33 -5.63 16.78
CA TYR A 107 5.45 -4.86 17.33
C TYR A 107 5.76 -5.25 18.77
N VAL A 108 4.74 -5.36 19.62
CA VAL A 108 4.90 -5.72 21.04
C VAL A 108 5.47 -7.14 21.18
N ILE A 109 4.95 -8.11 20.42
CA ILE A 109 5.46 -9.49 20.46
C ILE A 109 6.91 -9.53 19.97
N GLY A 110 7.24 -8.79 18.91
CA GLY A 110 8.61 -8.67 18.41
C GLY A 110 9.59 -8.12 19.46
N VAL A 111 9.19 -7.06 20.18
CA VAL A 111 10.00 -6.48 21.27
C VAL A 111 10.19 -7.45 22.43
N ILE A 112 9.12 -8.13 22.87
CA ILE A 112 9.20 -9.14 23.94
C ILE A 112 10.16 -10.27 23.53
N TRP A 113 10.03 -10.76 22.29
CA TRP A 113 10.92 -11.80 21.77
C TRP A 113 12.37 -11.34 21.68
N LEU A 114 12.62 -10.08 21.26
CA LEU A 114 13.95 -9.49 21.23
C LEU A 114 14.58 -9.43 22.64
N LEU A 115 13.83 -8.96 23.63
CA LEU A 115 14.28 -8.90 25.03
C LEU A 115 14.59 -10.29 25.59
N GLY A 116 13.75 -11.29 25.29
CA GLY A 116 14.00 -12.68 25.63
C GLY A 116 15.31 -13.21 25.04
N GLY A 117 15.62 -12.84 23.79
CA GLY A 117 16.87 -13.20 23.12
C GLY A 117 18.10 -12.54 23.74
N ILE A 118 17.99 -11.27 24.11
CA ILE A 118 19.06 -10.54 24.79
C ILE A 118 19.33 -11.16 26.16
N ALA A 119 18.28 -11.49 26.94
CA ALA A 119 18.41 -12.15 28.23
C ALA A 119 19.05 -13.54 28.11
N TYR A 120 18.61 -14.34 27.13
CA TYR A 120 19.17 -15.67 26.86
C TYR A 120 20.63 -15.61 26.39
N GLY A 121 20.95 -14.70 25.47
CA GLY A 121 22.31 -14.47 25.00
C GLY A 121 23.24 -13.96 26.11
N GLY A 122 22.73 -13.05 26.95
CA GLY A 122 23.43 -12.57 28.15
C GLY A 122 23.70 -13.69 29.16
N PHE A 123 22.74 -14.58 29.39
CA PHE A 123 22.92 -15.76 30.24
C PHE A 123 23.98 -16.72 29.68
N LEU A 124 23.98 -16.97 28.37
CA LEU A 124 25.02 -17.79 27.72
C LEU A 124 26.41 -17.14 27.80
N LEU A 125 26.52 -15.83 27.61
CA LEU A 125 27.79 -15.11 27.76
C LEU A 125 28.27 -15.09 29.21
N ALA A 126 27.37 -14.86 30.17
CA ALA A 126 27.68 -14.86 31.60
C ALA A 126 28.14 -16.23 32.08
N THR A 127 27.53 -17.32 31.60
CA THR A 127 28.00 -18.69 31.92
C THR A 127 29.36 -19.00 31.28
N VAL A 128 29.65 -18.52 30.07
CA VAL A 128 30.99 -18.66 29.46
C VAL A 128 32.06 -17.84 30.21
N PHE A 129 31.74 -16.63 30.67
CA PHE A 129 32.69 -15.73 31.33
C PHE A 129 32.87 -16.04 32.82
N CYS A 130 31.78 -16.34 33.56
CA CYS A 130 31.82 -16.66 34.99
C CYS A 130 32.28 -18.10 35.28
N CYS A 131 32.04 -19.07 34.38
CA CYS A 131 32.50 -20.44 34.57
C CYS A 131 33.94 -20.69 34.09
N LYS A 132 34.67 -19.67 33.61
CA LYS A 132 36.12 -19.81 33.38
C LYS A 132 36.90 -20.02 34.69
N ASN A 133 36.32 -19.63 35.83
CA ASN A 133 36.97 -19.74 37.15
C ASN A 133 36.34 -20.77 38.11
N ARG A 134 35.36 -21.56 37.67
CA ARG A 134 34.64 -22.54 38.51
C ARG A 134 34.71 -23.93 37.90
N ARG A 135 35.93 -24.39 37.64
CA ARG A 135 36.21 -25.72 37.07
C ARG A 135 36.40 -26.80 38.14
N ASN A 136 35.81 -26.61 39.32
CA ASN A 136 35.71 -27.65 40.33
C ASN A 136 34.33 -27.62 40.99
N GLU A 137 33.77 -28.82 41.09
CA GLU A 137 32.54 -29.20 41.79
C GLU A 137 31.21 -28.68 41.25
N LYS A 138 30.53 -29.57 40.50
CA LYS A 138 29.36 -30.30 41.03
C LYS A 138 29.02 -31.45 40.09
N LEU A 139 29.39 -32.66 40.52
CA LEU A 139 28.95 -33.91 39.91
C LEU A 139 27.46 -34.10 40.23
N LYS A 140 26.57 -33.47 39.45
CA LYS A 140 25.14 -33.78 39.51
C LYS A 140 24.94 -35.09 38.75
N LYS A 141 24.75 -36.19 39.48
CA LYS A 141 24.32 -37.49 38.92
C LYS A 141 23.12 -37.27 38.00
N ARG A 142 23.21 -37.61 36.71
CA ARG A 142 22.07 -37.72 35.81
C ARG A 142 21.75 -39.18 35.54
N LEU A 143 20.45 -39.48 35.54
CA LEU A 143 19.87 -40.76 35.12
C LEU A 143 20.17 -41.01 33.64
N PRO A 144 20.38 -42.27 33.23
CA PRO A 144 20.67 -42.64 31.85
C PRO A 144 19.37 -42.61 31.02
N CYS A 145 19.05 -41.48 30.39
CA CYS A 145 17.96 -41.44 29.42
C CYS A 145 18.45 -41.94 28.05
N ARG A 146 18.21 -43.24 27.82
CA ARG A 146 18.54 -44.03 26.63
C ARG A 146 17.92 -43.42 25.36
N LYS A 147 18.70 -43.35 24.27
CA LYS A 147 18.46 -43.13 22.80
C LYS A 147 17.08 -42.66 22.26
N GLN A 148 15.96 -43.00 22.89
CA GLN A 148 14.58 -42.66 22.48
C GLN A 148 14.26 -41.15 22.54
N CYS A 149 14.90 -40.38 23.45
CA CYS A 149 14.64 -38.95 23.61
C CYS A 149 15.21 -38.05 22.50
N TYR A 150 16.09 -38.56 21.64
CA TYR A 150 16.78 -37.75 20.62
C TYR A 150 16.05 -37.71 19.26
N LEU A 151 15.29 -38.75 18.92
CA LEU A 151 14.59 -38.86 17.63
C LEU A 151 13.37 -37.93 17.52
N TRP A 152 12.63 -37.79 18.63
CA TRP A 152 11.41 -36.99 18.68
C TRP A 152 11.60 -35.49 18.38
N PRO A 153 12.55 -34.76 19.02
CA PRO A 153 12.78 -33.34 18.72
C PRO A 153 13.28 -33.10 17.29
N ILE A 154 14.00 -34.04 16.69
CA ILE A 154 14.47 -33.95 15.30
C ILE A 154 13.30 -34.09 14.32
N LEU A 155 12.41 -35.07 14.52
CA LEU A 155 11.20 -35.22 13.70
C LEU A 155 10.31 -33.98 13.79
N LEU A 156 10.17 -33.42 14.98
CA LEU A 156 9.42 -32.18 15.21
C LEU A 156 10.07 -30.98 14.50
N ALA A 157 11.40 -30.86 14.55
CA ALA A 157 12.14 -29.83 13.83
C ALA A 157 11.94 -29.96 12.31
N ILE A 158 12.03 -31.16 11.74
CA ILE A 158 11.78 -31.40 10.31
C ILE A 158 10.36 -30.96 9.93
N PHE A 159 9.35 -31.37 10.70
CA PHE A 159 7.96 -30.97 10.45
C PHE A 159 7.79 -29.45 10.43
N PHE A 160 8.30 -28.75 11.44
CA PHE A 160 8.23 -27.29 11.48
C PHE A 160 9.04 -26.61 10.37
N THR A 161 10.17 -27.17 9.94
CA THR A 161 10.91 -26.62 8.79
C THR A 161 10.10 -26.70 7.49
N ILE A 162 9.38 -27.78 7.24
CA ILE A 162 8.49 -27.91 6.08
C ILE A 162 7.37 -26.86 6.13
N LEU A 163 6.78 -26.65 7.31
CA LEU A 163 5.79 -25.58 7.52
C LEU A 163 6.37 -24.19 7.29
N ALA A 164 7.61 -23.93 7.76
CA ALA A 164 8.27 -22.65 7.56
C ALA A 164 8.58 -22.39 6.07
N ILE A 165 8.99 -23.42 5.31
CA ILE A 165 9.23 -23.33 3.87
C ILE A 165 7.95 -22.97 3.13
N THR A 166 6.85 -23.69 3.41
CA THR A 166 5.55 -23.42 2.76
C THR A 166 5.02 -22.03 3.10
N ALA A 167 5.10 -21.62 4.38
CA ALA A 167 4.71 -20.28 4.82
C ALA A 167 5.54 -19.18 4.15
N SER A 168 6.86 -19.37 4.04
CA SER A 168 7.76 -18.42 3.36
C SER A 168 7.38 -18.25 1.89
N GLY A 169 7.04 -19.35 1.19
CA GLY A 169 6.55 -19.30 -0.19
C GLY A 169 5.25 -18.48 -0.33
N LEU A 170 4.30 -18.64 0.61
CA LEU A 170 3.07 -17.86 0.63
C LEU A 170 3.33 -16.36 0.89
N VAL A 171 4.27 -16.02 1.79
CA VAL A 171 4.67 -14.63 2.05
C VAL A 171 5.27 -14.00 0.80
N LEU A 172 6.21 -14.68 0.13
CA LEU A 172 6.86 -14.16 -1.07
C LEU A 172 5.86 -13.97 -2.22
N GLY A 173 5.03 -14.97 -2.49
CA GLY A 173 4.00 -14.89 -3.53
C GLY A 173 2.94 -13.82 -3.23
N GLY A 174 2.49 -13.74 -1.98
CA GLY A 174 1.55 -12.72 -1.54
C GLY A 174 2.13 -11.30 -1.63
N ASN A 175 3.39 -11.11 -1.22
CA ASN A 175 4.07 -9.81 -1.25
C ASN A 175 4.25 -9.31 -2.68
N ALA A 176 4.68 -10.17 -3.61
CA ALA A 176 4.82 -9.81 -5.02
C ALA A 176 3.48 -9.40 -5.65
N LYS A 177 2.40 -10.15 -5.37
CA LYS A 177 1.06 -9.82 -5.87
C LYS A 177 0.49 -8.56 -5.23
N PHE A 178 0.71 -8.35 -3.94
CA PHE A 178 0.35 -7.10 -3.26
C PHE A 178 1.06 -5.90 -3.87
N HIS A 179 2.39 -5.96 -4.02
CA HIS A 179 3.19 -4.88 -4.59
C HIS A 179 2.70 -4.50 -5.99
N SER A 180 2.48 -5.48 -6.86
CA SER A 180 1.96 -5.27 -8.21
C SER A 180 0.58 -4.60 -8.20
N ARG A 181 -0.37 -5.09 -7.38
CA ARG A 181 -1.72 -4.51 -7.32
C ARG A 181 -1.74 -3.11 -6.73
N ALA A 182 -0.95 -2.86 -5.67
CA ALA A 182 -0.82 -1.54 -5.06
C ALA A 182 -0.23 -0.53 -6.06
N LYS A 183 0.77 -0.95 -6.84
CA LYS A 183 1.36 -0.12 -7.89
C LYS A 183 0.34 0.26 -8.97
N THR A 184 -0.45 -0.69 -9.47
CA THR A 184 -1.50 -0.38 -10.46
C THR A 184 -2.53 0.63 -9.94
N VAL A 185 -2.95 0.52 -8.67
CA VAL A 185 -3.86 1.51 -8.07
C VAL A 185 -3.24 2.91 -8.05
N VAL A 186 -1.96 3.02 -7.69
CA VAL A 186 -1.24 4.31 -7.71
C VAL A 186 -1.09 4.84 -9.14
N ASP A 187 -0.85 3.96 -10.11
CA ASP A 187 -0.73 4.34 -11.53
C ASP A 187 -2.06 4.92 -12.05
N ILE A 188 -3.19 4.25 -11.80
CA ILE A 188 -4.54 4.75 -12.17
C ILE A 188 -4.79 6.15 -11.60
N ILE A 189 -4.49 6.36 -10.30
CA ILE A 189 -4.69 7.67 -9.64
C ILE A 189 -3.83 8.76 -10.31
N ILE A 190 -2.57 8.46 -10.64
CA ILE A 190 -1.68 9.44 -11.26
C ILE A 190 -2.05 9.70 -12.71
N ASP A 191 -2.49 8.68 -13.44
CA ASP A 191 -2.93 8.84 -14.82
C ASP A 191 -4.21 9.68 -14.88
N THR A 192 -5.12 9.50 -13.92
CA THR A 192 -6.29 10.36 -13.72
C THR A 192 -5.89 11.82 -13.48
N ALA A 193 -4.92 12.06 -12.59
CA ALA A 193 -4.43 13.41 -12.31
C ALA A 193 -3.71 14.05 -13.52
N ASN A 194 -2.92 13.26 -14.27
CA ASN A 194 -2.24 13.72 -15.49
C ASN A 194 -3.25 14.05 -16.60
N ASN A 195 -4.30 13.24 -16.76
CA ASN A 195 -5.36 13.49 -17.74
C ASN A 195 -6.11 14.78 -17.40
N ALA A 196 -6.50 14.97 -16.13
CA ALA A 196 -7.12 16.23 -15.69
C ALA A 196 -6.22 17.45 -15.95
N THR A 197 -4.93 17.35 -15.63
CA THR A 197 -3.95 18.40 -15.91
C THR A 197 -3.82 18.68 -17.41
N LYS A 198 -3.82 17.63 -18.24
CA LYS A 198 -3.74 17.75 -19.69
C LYS A 198 -4.96 18.47 -20.26
N THR A 199 -6.16 18.12 -19.79
CA THR A 199 -7.40 18.81 -20.15
C THR A 199 -7.33 20.29 -19.76
N MET A 200 -6.81 20.62 -18.57
CA MET A 200 -6.57 22.01 -18.16
C MET A 200 -5.64 22.74 -19.12
N TYR A 201 -4.49 22.16 -19.49
CA TYR A 201 -3.56 22.79 -20.44
C TYR A 201 -4.13 22.93 -21.86
N ASN A 202 -4.90 21.95 -22.33
CA ASN A 202 -5.59 22.05 -23.61
C ASN A 202 -6.63 23.19 -23.57
N THR A 203 -7.32 23.34 -22.43
CA THR A 203 -8.29 24.42 -22.20
C THR A 203 -7.61 25.79 -22.17
N THR A 204 -6.49 25.93 -21.43
CA THR A 204 -5.74 27.20 -21.40
C THR A 204 -5.11 27.53 -22.74
N GLY A 205 -4.71 26.51 -23.52
CA GLY A 205 -4.32 26.65 -24.92
C GLY A 205 -5.43 27.28 -25.75
N ALA A 206 -6.63 26.70 -25.74
CA ALA A 206 -7.79 27.24 -26.45
C ALA A 206 -8.16 28.68 -25.98
N MET A 207 -8.00 28.99 -24.69
CA MET A 207 -8.17 30.35 -24.16
C MET A 207 -7.15 31.35 -24.70
N LYS A 208 -5.89 30.93 -24.87
CA LYS A 208 -4.84 31.77 -25.45
C LYS A 208 -5.08 32.01 -26.94
N ASP A 209 -5.48 30.99 -27.68
CA ASP A 209 -5.85 31.11 -29.11
C ASP A 209 -7.02 32.10 -29.29
N MET A 210 -8.06 31.99 -28.45
CA MET A 210 -9.19 32.94 -28.42
C MET A 210 -8.75 34.37 -28.15
N LYS A 211 -7.81 34.56 -27.20
CA LYS A 211 -7.26 35.86 -26.86
C LYS A 211 -6.51 36.48 -28.03
N GLU A 212 -5.65 35.71 -28.71
CA GLU A 212 -4.90 36.19 -29.89
C GLU A 212 -5.85 36.66 -30.99
N SER A 213 -6.94 35.92 -31.21
CA SER A 213 -7.98 36.26 -32.18
C SER A 213 -8.75 37.53 -31.83
N LEU A 214 -9.03 37.76 -30.54
CA LEU A 214 -9.67 38.99 -30.05
C LEU A 214 -8.74 40.22 -30.11
N GLY A 215 -7.42 40.01 -30.03
CA GLY A 215 -6.42 41.07 -30.07
C GLY A 215 -6.37 41.85 -31.38
N ALA A 216 -6.92 41.29 -32.47
CA ALA A 216 -7.07 41.98 -33.75
C ALA A 216 -8.21 43.02 -33.75
N SER A 217 -9.09 43.03 -32.74
CA SER A 217 -10.23 43.95 -32.64
C SER A 217 -9.98 45.07 -31.63
N ASN A 218 -10.16 46.32 -32.07
CA ASN A 218 -10.03 47.52 -31.22
C ASN A 218 -11.28 47.79 -30.34
N GLN A 219 -12.24 46.87 -30.28
CA GLN A 219 -13.48 47.08 -29.54
C GLN A 219 -13.29 46.87 -28.03
N SER A 220 -13.85 47.77 -27.21
CA SER A 220 -13.72 47.74 -25.74
C SER A 220 -14.13 46.40 -25.11
N ALA A 221 -15.17 45.74 -25.66
CA ALA A 221 -15.60 44.42 -25.23
C ALA A 221 -14.56 43.31 -25.52
N ALA A 222 -13.86 43.39 -26.66
CA ALA A 222 -12.80 42.45 -27.02
C ALA A 222 -11.56 42.60 -26.11
N VAL A 223 -11.22 43.85 -25.75
CA VAL A 223 -10.14 44.15 -24.79
C VAL A 223 -10.45 43.57 -23.41
N GLN A 224 -11.69 43.74 -22.92
CA GLN A 224 -12.11 43.18 -21.63
C GLN A 224 -12.07 41.65 -21.64
N ALA A 225 -12.62 41.00 -22.67
CA ALA A 225 -12.59 39.55 -22.83
C ALA A 225 -11.15 38.99 -22.90
N SER A 226 -10.27 39.65 -23.67
CA SER A 226 -8.85 39.27 -23.78
C SER A 226 -8.11 39.33 -22.43
N SER A 227 -8.37 40.38 -21.63
CA SER A 227 -7.78 40.50 -20.29
C SER A 227 -8.26 39.39 -19.34
N PHE A 228 -9.55 39.03 -19.41
CA PHE A 228 -10.14 37.96 -18.61
C PHE A 228 -9.59 36.58 -18.99
N LEU A 229 -9.51 36.29 -20.30
CA LEU A 229 -8.91 35.05 -20.81
C LEU A 229 -7.43 34.92 -20.42
N THR A 230 -6.68 36.02 -20.48
CA THR A 230 -5.27 36.04 -20.06
C THR A 230 -5.13 35.70 -18.57
N SER A 231 -5.87 36.41 -17.70
CA SER A 231 -5.78 36.16 -16.26
C SER A 231 -6.28 34.76 -15.86
N THR A 232 -7.34 34.28 -16.51
CA THR A 232 -7.91 32.96 -16.23
C THR A 232 -6.99 31.83 -16.70
N SER A 233 -6.43 31.93 -17.91
CA SER A 233 -5.50 30.92 -18.43
C SER A 233 -4.21 30.84 -17.61
N GLU A 234 -3.66 31.98 -17.17
CA GLU A 234 -2.48 32.01 -16.32
C GLU A 234 -2.74 31.37 -14.95
N LYS A 235 -3.87 31.71 -14.29
CA LYS A 235 -4.25 31.09 -13.02
C LYS A 235 -4.44 29.59 -13.15
N LEU A 236 -5.13 29.15 -14.20
CA LEU A 236 -5.39 27.74 -14.45
C LEU A 236 -4.11 26.95 -14.77
N ASP A 237 -3.16 27.56 -15.50
CA ASP A 237 -1.84 26.97 -15.76
C ASP A 237 -1.04 26.78 -14.46
N VAL A 238 -1.08 27.76 -13.54
CA VAL A 238 -0.40 27.66 -12.24
C VAL A 238 -1.00 26.53 -11.39
N GLU A 239 -2.32 26.45 -11.30
CA GLU A 239 -3.02 25.39 -10.55
C GLU A 239 -2.77 24.00 -11.17
N ALA A 240 -2.84 23.87 -12.49
CA ALA A 240 -2.53 22.63 -13.20
C ALA A 240 -1.06 22.20 -12.95
N ALA A 241 -0.12 23.15 -12.99
CA ALA A 241 1.28 22.89 -12.68
C ALA A 241 1.49 22.41 -11.23
N ASP A 242 0.79 23.01 -10.25
CA ASP A 242 0.89 22.59 -8.85
C ASP A 242 0.30 21.18 -8.64
N ILE A 243 -0.89 20.91 -9.19
CA ILE A 243 -1.52 19.58 -9.15
C ILE A 243 -0.58 18.53 -9.73
N GLN A 244 -0.03 18.77 -10.92
CA GLN A 244 0.88 17.84 -11.58
C GLN A 244 2.17 17.64 -10.78
N ARG A 245 2.73 18.71 -10.22
CA ARG A 245 3.94 18.65 -9.40
C ARG A 245 3.70 17.85 -8.13
N GLN A 246 2.60 18.11 -7.43
CA GLN A 246 2.25 17.45 -6.19
C GLN A 246 1.89 15.98 -6.41
N ALA A 247 1.14 15.66 -7.46
CA ALA A 247 0.83 14.28 -7.87
C ALA A 247 2.12 13.50 -8.18
N ARG A 248 3.04 14.05 -8.98
CA ARG A 248 4.33 13.42 -9.29
C ARG A 248 5.20 13.24 -8.05
N LYS A 249 5.25 14.23 -7.16
CA LYS A 249 6.01 14.14 -5.90
C LYS A 249 5.46 13.02 -5.02
N ASN A 250 4.14 12.97 -4.84
CA ASN A 250 3.48 11.95 -4.05
C ASN A 250 3.65 10.55 -4.66
N ARG A 251 3.54 10.41 -6.00
CA ARG A 251 3.84 9.15 -6.70
C ARG A 251 5.22 8.63 -6.35
N ARG A 252 6.25 9.48 -6.43
CA ARG A 252 7.65 9.08 -6.15
C ARG A 252 7.81 8.62 -4.70
N LEU A 253 7.16 9.28 -3.75
CA LEU A 253 7.23 8.88 -2.34
C LEU A 253 6.54 7.54 -2.11
N ILE A 254 5.35 7.34 -2.67
CA ILE A 254 4.58 6.11 -2.53
C ILE A 254 5.27 4.93 -3.23
N ASP A 255 5.74 5.10 -4.47
CA ASP A 255 6.46 4.05 -5.22
C ASP A 255 7.74 3.64 -4.49
N LYS A 256 8.52 4.61 -3.99
CA LYS A 256 9.69 4.32 -3.14
C LYS A 256 9.29 3.53 -1.90
N GLY A 257 8.24 3.93 -1.20
CA GLY A 257 7.74 3.23 -0.01
C GLY A 257 7.33 1.79 -0.30
N LEU A 258 6.50 1.58 -1.33
CA LEU A 258 6.06 0.25 -1.77
C LEU A 258 7.25 -0.63 -2.20
N LYS A 259 8.23 -0.05 -2.89
CA LYS A 259 9.45 -0.76 -3.31
C LYS A 259 10.33 -1.14 -2.12
N ILE A 260 10.51 -0.26 -1.14
CA ILE A 260 11.24 -0.55 0.09
C ILE A 260 10.56 -1.70 0.84
N VAL A 261 9.25 -1.62 1.08
CA VAL A 261 8.51 -2.68 1.79
C VAL A 261 8.65 -4.01 1.05
N TYR A 262 8.48 -4.01 -0.27
CA TYR A 262 8.64 -5.21 -1.10
C TYR A 262 10.04 -5.83 -0.99
N ILE A 263 11.09 -5.03 -1.17
CA ILE A 263 12.48 -5.50 -1.15
C ILE A 263 12.86 -5.99 0.24
N VAL A 264 12.64 -5.20 1.29
CA VAL A 264 13.08 -5.55 2.64
C VAL A 264 12.32 -6.78 3.15
N THR A 265 11.02 -6.91 2.87
CA THR A 265 10.26 -8.12 3.20
C THR A 265 10.84 -9.33 2.45
N THR A 266 11.04 -9.21 1.14
CA THR A 266 11.58 -10.31 0.31
C THR A 266 12.95 -10.77 0.78
N VAL A 267 13.87 -9.82 1.02
CA VAL A 267 15.22 -10.12 1.52
C VAL A 267 15.15 -10.79 2.90
N THR A 268 14.32 -10.28 3.82
CA THR A 268 14.20 -10.88 5.16
C THR A 268 13.70 -12.31 5.11
N ILE A 269 12.67 -12.59 4.31
CA ILE A 269 12.08 -13.92 4.19
C ILE A 269 13.03 -14.89 3.47
N SER A 270 13.73 -14.43 2.44
CA SER A 270 14.78 -15.23 1.77
C SER A 270 15.95 -15.54 2.71
N LEU A 271 16.39 -14.59 3.53
CA LEU A 271 17.41 -14.81 4.55
C LEU A 271 16.92 -15.76 5.64
N ASN A 272 15.65 -15.68 6.04
CA ASN A 272 15.02 -16.61 6.98
C ASN A 272 15.04 -18.03 6.43
N LEU A 273 14.63 -18.22 5.18
CA LEU A 273 14.65 -19.51 4.50
C LEU A 273 16.07 -20.08 4.39
N ALA A 274 17.05 -19.27 3.99
CA ALA A 274 18.45 -19.69 3.89
C ALA A 274 19.02 -20.07 5.26
N ALA A 275 18.75 -19.26 6.29
CA ALA A 275 19.18 -19.53 7.66
C ALA A 275 18.56 -20.81 8.21
N LEU A 276 17.29 -21.11 7.90
CA LEU A 276 16.62 -22.35 8.29
C LEU A 276 17.23 -23.60 7.65
N ILE A 277 17.56 -23.52 6.35
CA ILE A 277 18.23 -24.63 5.64
C ILE A 277 19.63 -24.83 6.22
N ALA A 278 20.39 -23.75 6.40
CA ALA A 278 21.72 -23.80 7.00
C ALA A 278 21.68 -24.33 8.44
N LEU A 279 20.67 -23.95 9.24
CA LEU A 279 20.47 -24.41 10.61
C LEU A 279 20.23 -25.93 10.64
N SER A 280 19.38 -26.42 9.74
CA SER A 280 19.12 -27.86 9.60
C SER A 280 20.37 -28.65 9.22
N VAL A 281 21.15 -28.17 8.25
CA VAL A 281 22.39 -28.83 7.79
C VAL A 281 23.50 -28.77 8.84
N CYS A 282 23.72 -27.61 9.47
CA CYS A 282 24.73 -27.48 10.53
C CYS A 282 24.36 -28.29 11.77
N GLY A 283 23.06 -28.41 12.06
CA GLY A 283 22.54 -29.23 13.14
C GLY A 283 22.78 -30.73 12.92
N THR A 284 22.61 -31.23 11.69
CA THR A 284 22.92 -32.63 11.37
C THR A 284 24.42 -32.92 11.37
N LEU A 285 25.23 -31.97 10.89
CA LEU A 285 26.70 -32.07 10.91
C LEU A 285 27.33 -31.79 12.29
N ARG A 286 26.53 -31.44 13.30
CA ARG A 286 26.94 -31.12 14.69
C ARG A 286 28.04 -30.05 14.79
N LEU A 287 28.00 -29.05 13.91
CA LEU A 287 28.97 -27.96 13.90
C LEU A 287 28.60 -26.89 14.94
N ARG A 288 29.19 -26.96 16.14
CA ARG A 288 28.80 -26.16 17.32
C ARG A 288 28.88 -24.64 17.14
N ARG A 289 29.97 -24.11 16.58
CA ARG A 289 30.16 -22.66 16.40
C ARG A 289 29.16 -22.05 15.40
N PRO A 290 29.04 -22.55 14.15
CA PRO A 290 28.07 -22.00 13.20
C PRO A 290 26.62 -22.25 13.63
N LEU A 291 26.32 -23.36 14.32
CA LEU A 291 24.97 -23.62 14.86
C LEU A 291 24.51 -22.51 15.81
N ASN A 292 25.35 -22.13 16.78
CA ASN A 292 25.01 -21.06 17.73
C ASN A 292 24.82 -19.69 17.05
N ILE A 293 25.63 -19.37 16.03
CA ILE A 293 25.49 -18.14 15.24
C ILE A 293 24.17 -18.18 14.46
N LEU A 294 23.85 -19.30 13.81
CA LEU A 294 22.61 -19.47 13.05
C LEU A 294 21.36 -19.38 13.93
N ILE A 295 21.41 -19.90 15.17
CA ILE A 295 20.32 -19.74 16.15
C ILE A 295 20.11 -18.26 16.47
N ALA A 296 21.19 -17.50 16.71
CA ALA A 296 21.10 -16.06 16.96
C ALA A 296 20.55 -15.28 15.74
N VAL A 297 20.99 -15.62 14.53
CA VAL A 297 20.48 -15.04 13.28
C VAL A 297 18.99 -15.35 13.10
N CYS A 298 18.57 -16.62 13.28
CA CYS A 298 17.16 -17.01 13.21
C CYS A 298 16.31 -16.30 14.27
N TRP A 299 16.85 -16.05 15.45
CA TRP A 299 16.18 -15.27 16.49
C TRP A 299 15.88 -13.85 16.02
N ILE A 300 16.88 -13.14 15.47
CA ILE A 300 16.73 -11.76 14.96
C ILE A 300 15.76 -11.74 13.78
N LEU A 301 15.87 -12.68 12.83
CA LEU A 301 14.95 -12.78 11.70
C LEU A 301 13.51 -13.04 12.14
N THR A 302 13.31 -13.76 13.26
CA THR A 302 11.97 -13.96 13.86
C THR A 302 11.40 -12.64 14.39
N VAL A 303 12.21 -11.80 15.03
CA VAL A 303 11.80 -10.44 15.44
C VAL A 303 11.35 -9.63 14.23
N LEU A 304 12.11 -9.66 13.14
CA LEU A 304 11.75 -8.96 11.90
C LEU A 304 10.44 -9.48 11.32
N CYS A 305 10.17 -10.79 11.35
CA CYS A 305 8.90 -11.37 10.89
C CYS A 305 7.70 -10.84 11.69
N TRP A 306 7.84 -10.68 13.02
CA TRP A 306 6.82 -10.07 13.88
C TRP A 306 6.57 -8.59 13.54
N ILE A 307 7.63 -7.84 13.26
CA ILE A 307 7.52 -6.43 12.81
C ILE A 307 6.82 -6.34 11.45
N PHE A 308 7.19 -7.20 10.49
CA PHE A 308 6.51 -7.25 9.19
C PHE A 308 5.04 -7.64 9.34
N PHE A 309 4.70 -8.60 10.21
CA PHE A 309 3.31 -8.89 10.50
C PHE A 309 2.54 -7.63 10.93
N GLY A 310 3.07 -6.86 11.89
CA GLY A 310 2.46 -5.60 12.30
C GLY A 310 2.30 -4.60 11.15
N LEU A 311 3.32 -4.47 10.29
CA LEU A 311 3.29 -3.60 9.12
C LEU A 311 2.22 -4.01 8.10
N TYR A 312 2.13 -5.29 7.71
CA TYR A 312 1.11 -5.74 6.76
C TYR A 312 -0.30 -5.70 7.36
N PHE A 313 -0.44 -5.87 8.68
CA PHE A 313 -1.71 -5.68 9.36
C PHE A 313 -2.16 -4.21 9.35
N PHE A 314 -1.22 -3.27 9.54
CA PHE A 314 -1.47 -1.85 9.32
C PHE A 314 -1.94 -1.58 7.87
N LEU A 315 -1.20 -2.09 6.87
CA LEU A 315 -1.55 -1.93 5.46
C LEU A 315 -2.92 -2.52 5.12
N GLN A 316 -3.32 -3.60 5.80
CA GLN A 316 -4.64 -4.22 5.65
C GLN A 316 -5.77 -3.29 6.08
N ASN A 317 -5.59 -2.57 7.20
CA ASN A 317 -6.58 -1.61 7.69
C ASN A 317 -6.58 -0.35 6.83
N PHE A 318 -5.40 0.19 6.51
CA PHE A 318 -5.27 1.33 5.60
C PHE A 318 -5.95 1.06 4.25
N SER A 319 -5.67 -0.09 3.63
CA SER A 319 -6.30 -0.46 2.35
C SER A 319 -7.81 -0.68 2.47
N ARG A 320 -8.30 -1.18 3.61
CA ARG A 320 -9.74 -1.31 3.85
C ARG A 320 -10.39 0.08 3.91
N ASP A 321 -9.81 0.99 4.66
CA ASP A 321 -10.33 2.35 4.82
C ASP A 321 -10.28 3.11 3.51
N SER A 322 -9.18 3.02 2.75
CA SER A 322 -9.10 3.62 1.41
C SER A 322 -10.20 3.10 0.49
N CYS A 323 -10.46 1.78 0.45
CA CYS A 323 -11.52 1.22 -0.39
C CYS A 323 -12.93 1.63 0.08
N THR A 324 -13.18 1.68 1.39
CA THR A 324 -14.47 2.15 1.93
C THR A 324 -14.69 3.64 1.64
N ALA A 325 -13.63 4.44 1.70
CA ALA A 325 -13.71 5.85 1.38
C ALA A 325 -13.96 6.08 -0.13
N LEU A 326 -13.34 5.27 -1.00
CA LEU A 326 -13.65 5.26 -2.44
C LEU A 326 -15.09 4.82 -2.73
N GLU A 327 -15.60 3.81 -2.03
CA GLU A 327 -16.99 3.35 -2.15
C GLU A 327 -17.98 4.43 -1.71
N SER A 328 -17.69 5.11 -0.59
CA SER A 328 -18.49 6.24 -0.09
C SER A 328 -18.50 7.41 -1.08
N PHE A 329 -17.38 7.67 -1.75
CA PHE A 329 -17.30 8.66 -2.82
C PHE A 329 -18.19 8.31 -4.02
N GLN A 330 -18.27 7.04 -4.42
CA GLN A 330 -19.17 6.62 -5.51
C GLN A 330 -20.65 6.85 -5.15
N GLN A 331 -21.01 6.65 -3.89
CA GLN A 331 -22.38 6.87 -3.42
C GLN A 331 -22.73 8.36 -3.34
N ASN A 332 -21.82 9.18 -2.80
CA ASN A 332 -22.02 10.62 -2.70
C ASN A 332 -20.69 11.38 -2.91
N PRO A 333 -20.39 11.84 -4.13
CA PRO A 333 -19.10 12.47 -4.46
C PRO A 333 -18.92 13.86 -3.82
N TYR A 334 -20.01 14.51 -3.39
CA TYR A 334 -19.99 15.89 -2.89
C TYR A 334 -19.92 15.99 -1.36
N ASN A 335 -20.27 14.92 -0.64
CA ASN A 335 -20.22 14.90 0.82
C ASN A 335 -19.69 13.56 1.34
N ASN A 336 -18.36 13.42 1.37
CA ASN A 336 -17.66 12.22 1.82
C ASN A 336 -16.25 12.53 2.36
N SER A 337 -15.57 11.52 2.92
CA SER A 337 -14.23 11.65 3.51
C SER A 337 -13.14 12.13 2.51
N LEU A 338 -13.33 11.93 1.20
CA LEU A 338 -12.41 12.39 0.15
C LEU A 338 -12.70 13.81 -0.34
N SER A 339 -13.80 14.46 0.03
CA SER A 339 -14.15 15.81 -0.44
C SER A 339 -13.06 16.86 -0.12
N SER A 340 -12.30 16.67 0.98
CA SER A 340 -11.17 17.54 1.34
C SER A 340 -9.91 17.36 0.48
N ILE A 341 -9.89 16.32 -0.36
CA ILE A 341 -8.79 15.92 -1.23
C ILE A 341 -9.17 16.14 -2.70
N LEU A 342 -10.42 15.86 -3.05
CA LEU A 342 -11.00 16.00 -4.39
C LEU A 342 -12.25 16.89 -4.33
N PRO A 343 -12.11 18.21 -4.54
CA PRO A 343 -13.20 19.16 -4.39
C PRO A 343 -14.11 19.16 -5.64
N CYS A 344 -14.84 18.06 -5.85
CA CYS A 344 -15.77 17.94 -6.99
C CYS A 344 -16.99 18.87 -6.88
N ASP A 345 -17.28 19.39 -5.69
CA ASP A 345 -18.25 20.46 -5.45
C ASP A 345 -17.80 21.80 -6.05
N GLN A 346 -16.52 22.14 -5.90
CA GLN A 346 -15.93 23.34 -6.48
C GLN A 346 -15.89 23.24 -8.00
N LEU A 347 -15.55 22.07 -8.54
CA LEU A 347 -15.60 21.81 -9.98
C LEU A 347 -17.03 21.94 -10.52
N LEU A 348 -18.02 21.36 -9.84
CA LEU A 348 -19.42 21.45 -10.27
C LEU A 348 -19.95 22.89 -10.28
N SER A 349 -19.42 23.76 -9.43
CA SER A 349 -19.77 25.19 -9.41
C SER A 349 -19.39 25.92 -10.71
N ALA A 350 -18.52 25.34 -11.54
CA ALA A 350 -18.18 25.86 -12.87
C ALA A 350 -19.15 25.39 -13.99
N LYS A 351 -20.07 24.46 -13.71
CA LYS A 351 -21.04 23.96 -14.70
C LYS A 351 -21.91 25.06 -15.34
N PRO A 352 -22.40 26.09 -14.62
CA PRO A 352 -23.13 27.19 -15.24
C PRO A 352 -22.30 27.97 -16.26
N VAL A 353 -20.99 28.14 -16.01
CA VAL A 353 -20.10 28.82 -16.97
C VAL A 353 -19.98 28.00 -18.27
N LEU A 354 -19.85 26.68 -18.15
CA LEU A 354 -19.82 25.80 -19.32
C LEU A 354 -21.15 25.82 -20.09
N PHE A 355 -22.27 25.91 -19.36
CA PHE A 355 -23.60 26.06 -19.95
C PHE A 355 -23.77 27.39 -20.71
N ASP A 356 -23.29 28.51 -20.16
CA ASP A 356 -23.33 29.83 -20.81
C ASP A 356 -22.52 29.82 -22.12
N VAL A 357 -21.38 29.12 -22.14
CA VAL A 357 -20.57 28.92 -23.36
C VAL A 357 -21.36 28.17 -24.42
N SER A 358 -22.02 27.07 -24.05
CA SER A 358 -22.82 26.25 -24.97
C SER A 358 -24.02 27.00 -25.53
N GLN A 359 -24.73 27.76 -24.68
CA GLN A 359 -25.81 28.64 -25.09
C GLN A 359 -25.30 29.73 -26.04
N GLY A 360 -24.15 30.34 -25.74
CA GLY A 360 -23.53 31.37 -26.56
C GLY A 360 -23.19 30.89 -27.96
N ILE A 361 -22.53 29.73 -28.07
CA ILE A 361 -22.18 29.12 -29.37
C ILE A 361 -23.44 28.73 -30.13
N TYR A 362 -24.42 28.11 -29.47
CA TYR A 362 -25.69 27.74 -30.09
C TYR A 362 -26.42 28.96 -30.69
N SER A 363 -26.52 30.05 -29.93
CA SER A 363 -27.15 31.29 -30.37
C SER A 363 -26.40 31.92 -31.54
N LEU A 364 -25.06 31.96 -31.47
CA LEU A 364 -24.22 32.51 -32.53
C LEU A 364 -24.40 31.76 -33.85
N VAL A 365 -24.33 30.42 -33.82
CA VAL A 365 -24.47 29.59 -35.03
C VAL A 365 -25.87 29.76 -35.64
N ASN A 366 -26.92 29.81 -34.82
CA ASN A 366 -28.27 30.01 -35.31
C ASN A 366 -28.48 31.40 -35.92
N GLN A 367 -27.86 32.45 -35.35
CA GLN A 367 -27.90 33.79 -35.92
C GLN A 367 -27.20 33.84 -37.28
N VAL A 368 -26.05 33.18 -37.42
CA VAL A 368 -25.34 33.03 -38.69
C VAL A 368 -26.23 32.30 -39.72
N ASN A 369 -26.82 31.17 -39.34
CA ASN A 369 -27.71 30.42 -40.23
C ASN A 369 -28.96 31.22 -40.64
N ALA A 370 -29.56 31.99 -39.73
CA ALA A 370 -30.69 32.87 -40.05
C ALA A 370 -30.29 33.93 -41.09
N ASN A 371 -29.13 34.57 -40.91
CA ASN A 371 -28.62 35.56 -41.87
C ASN A 371 -28.28 34.91 -43.23
N LEU A 372 -27.67 33.73 -43.25
CA LEU A 372 -27.39 33.00 -44.49
C LEU A 372 -28.68 32.64 -45.24
N SER A 373 -29.75 32.27 -44.53
CA SER A 373 -31.03 31.93 -45.14
C SER A 373 -31.72 33.12 -45.84
N THR A 374 -31.39 34.36 -45.44
CA THR A 374 -31.90 35.57 -46.13
C THR A 374 -31.21 35.84 -47.47
N ILE A 375 -30.06 35.22 -47.73
CA ILE A 375 -29.33 35.34 -48.99
C ILE A 375 -29.87 34.28 -49.95
N GLN A 376 -30.73 34.68 -50.89
CA GLN A 376 -31.31 33.78 -51.91
C GLN A 376 -30.21 33.06 -52.70
N GLY A 377 -30.27 31.72 -52.72
CA GLY A 377 -29.46 30.87 -53.61
C GLY A 377 -28.26 30.15 -52.98
N LEU A 378 -28.00 30.29 -51.68
CA LEU A 378 -26.91 29.59 -50.99
C LEU A 378 -27.43 28.37 -50.20
N PRO A 379 -27.12 27.12 -50.62
CA PRO A 379 -27.54 25.89 -49.91
C PRO A 379 -26.58 25.53 -48.76
N TYR A 380 -26.01 26.53 -48.07
CA TYR A 380 -25.02 26.31 -47.03
C TYR A 380 -25.64 26.50 -45.64
N THR A 381 -25.44 25.52 -44.77
CA THR A 381 -25.86 25.58 -43.37
C THR A 381 -24.65 25.28 -42.49
N VAL A 382 -24.40 26.12 -41.49
CA VAL A 382 -23.36 25.89 -40.49
C VAL A 382 -23.89 24.89 -39.46
N CYS A 383 -23.10 23.85 -39.18
CA CYS A 383 -23.37 22.85 -38.17
C CYS A 383 -23.41 23.51 -36.78
N ASN A 384 -24.54 23.36 -36.09
CA ASN A 384 -24.66 23.69 -34.68
C ASN A 384 -24.39 22.43 -33.86
N PRO A 385 -23.26 22.35 -33.14
CA PRO A 385 -22.89 21.13 -32.44
C PRO A 385 -23.63 20.99 -31.09
N PHE A 386 -24.54 21.89 -30.74
CA PHE A 386 -25.31 21.84 -29.49
C PHE A 386 -26.80 21.60 -29.75
N SER A 387 -27.47 20.87 -28.85
CA SER A 387 -28.91 20.63 -28.91
C SER A 387 -29.71 21.92 -28.71
N ALA A 388 -30.99 21.89 -29.12
CA ALA A 388 -31.91 22.97 -28.84
C ALA A 388 -32.10 23.20 -27.32
N PRO A 389 -32.60 24.38 -26.90
CA PRO A 389 -32.94 24.63 -25.52
C PRO A 389 -33.99 23.63 -25.01
N PRO A 390 -34.00 23.32 -23.69
CA PRO A 390 -33.22 23.96 -22.64
C PRO A 390 -31.86 23.31 -22.32
N GLU A 391 -31.54 22.13 -22.87
CA GLU A 391 -30.40 21.35 -22.37
C GLU A 391 -29.04 21.74 -22.98
N TYR A 392 -29.00 22.30 -24.20
CA TYR A 392 -27.76 22.68 -24.93
C TYR A 392 -26.63 21.63 -24.87
N GLN A 393 -26.97 20.35 -25.01
CA GLN A 393 -26.01 19.25 -24.94
C GLN A 393 -25.11 19.23 -26.16
N PHE A 394 -23.82 18.94 -25.96
CA PHE A 394 -22.87 18.80 -27.06
C PHE A 394 -23.12 17.50 -27.85
N GLN A 395 -23.53 17.65 -29.11
CA GLN A 395 -23.92 16.59 -30.03
C GLN A 395 -23.33 16.82 -31.44
N PRO A 396 -21.99 16.81 -31.60
CA PRO A 396 -21.33 17.10 -32.88
C PRO A 396 -21.73 16.12 -33.99
N ASP A 397 -22.11 14.89 -33.63
CA ASP A 397 -22.52 13.83 -34.57
C ASP A 397 -23.94 14.00 -35.13
N LYS A 398 -24.74 14.93 -34.58
CA LYS A 398 -26.12 15.18 -35.01
C LYS A 398 -26.22 16.21 -36.13
N CYS A 399 -25.09 16.74 -36.60
CA CYS A 399 -25.09 17.68 -37.70
C CYS A 399 -25.43 17.01 -39.04
N PRO A 400 -26.23 17.67 -39.90
CA PRO A 400 -26.53 17.18 -41.25
C PRO A 400 -25.26 16.93 -42.05
N SER A 401 -25.24 15.91 -42.92
CA SER A 401 -24.07 15.55 -43.73
C SER A 401 -23.64 16.66 -44.72
N ASN A 402 -24.55 17.59 -45.04
CA ASN A 402 -24.30 18.76 -45.89
C ASN A 402 -23.99 20.04 -45.10
N ALA A 403 -23.89 19.97 -43.77
CA ALA A 403 -23.59 21.13 -42.94
C ALA A 403 -22.07 21.37 -42.82
N ILE A 404 -21.67 22.63 -42.88
CA ILE A 404 -20.27 23.06 -42.75
C ILE A 404 -19.92 23.09 -41.26
N ARG A 405 -18.84 22.41 -40.86
CA ARG A 405 -18.33 22.50 -39.48
C ARG A 405 -17.68 23.86 -39.25
N ILE A 406 -17.72 24.35 -38.01
CA ILE A 406 -17.21 25.69 -37.69
C ILE A 406 -15.74 25.87 -38.11
N GLY A 407 -14.88 24.88 -37.85
CA GLY A 407 -13.48 24.91 -38.28
C GLY A 407 -13.25 24.88 -39.81
N ASP A 408 -14.24 24.46 -40.60
CA ASP A 408 -14.13 24.38 -42.06
C ASP A 408 -14.60 25.66 -42.77
N ILE A 409 -15.22 26.59 -42.04
CA ILE A 409 -15.73 27.87 -42.58
C ILE A 409 -14.65 28.65 -43.36
N PRO A 410 -13.40 28.81 -42.87
CA PRO A 410 -12.38 29.55 -43.60
C PRO A 410 -12.06 28.92 -44.97
N GLN A 411 -12.08 27.59 -45.07
CA GLN A 411 -11.81 26.90 -46.34
C GLN A 411 -12.88 27.23 -47.39
N VAL A 412 -14.14 27.32 -46.98
CA VAL A 412 -15.26 27.69 -47.85
C VAL A 412 -15.17 29.16 -48.25
N LEU A 413 -14.83 30.05 -47.30
CA LEU A 413 -14.77 31.49 -47.55
C LEU A 413 -13.56 31.91 -48.40
N LYS A 414 -12.47 31.13 -48.39
CA LYS A 414 -11.21 31.45 -49.08
C LYS A 414 -11.39 31.70 -50.59
N VAL A 415 -12.36 31.05 -51.23
CA VAL A 415 -12.65 31.22 -52.67
C VAL A 415 -13.31 32.58 -52.98
N PHE A 416 -13.99 33.16 -51.98
CA PHE A 416 -14.66 34.45 -52.08
C PHE A 416 -13.81 35.62 -51.54
N THR A 417 -12.63 35.32 -51.01
CA THR A 417 -11.67 36.31 -50.50
C THR A 417 -10.90 36.96 -51.63
N CYS A 418 -10.69 38.27 -51.52
CA CYS A 418 -10.06 39.05 -52.57
C CYS A 418 -8.54 38.82 -52.64
N SER A 419 -8.01 38.57 -53.86
CA SER A 419 -6.58 38.29 -54.08
C SER A 419 -5.70 39.53 -53.98
N SER A 420 -6.21 40.67 -54.45
CA SER A 420 -5.64 42.01 -54.28
C SER A 420 -6.78 42.98 -53.95
N PHE A 421 -6.50 43.96 -53.09
CA PHE A 421 -7.48 44.96 -52.64
C PHE A 421 -7.14 46.31 -53.30
N ASP A 422 -7.31 46.38 -54.62
CA ASP A 422 -7.00 47.57 -55.41
C ASP A 422 -8.21 48.50 -55.46
N ASN A 423 -8.06 49.77 -55.04
CA ASN A 423 -9.09 50.81 -55.06
C ASN A 423 -10.43 50.48 -54.34
N GLY A 424 -10.42 49.58 -53.35
CA GLY A 424 -11.60 49.31 -52.52
C GLY A 424 -12.66 48.40 -53.16
N THR A 425 -12.37 47.79 -54.31
CA THR A 425 -13.27 46.84 -54.99
C THR A 425 -12.54 45.55 -55.32
N CYS A 426 -13.17 44.41 -55.05
CA CYS A 426 -12.63 43.10 -55.36
C CYS A 426 -12.85 42.71 -56.82
N ALA A 427 -12.04 41.78 -57.33
CA ALA A 427 -12.25 41.19 -58.65
C ALA A 427 -13.62 40.48 -58.74
N SER A 428 -14.21 40.42 -59.93
CA SER A 428 -15.54 39.84 -60.16
C SER A 428 -15.67 38.43 -59.56
N GLY A 429 -16.58 38.25 -58.60
CA GLY A 429 -16.83 36.98 -57.91
C GLY A 429 -16.18 36.86 -56.51
N GLN A 430 -15.35 37.83 -56.12
CA GLN A 430 -14.79 37.95 -54.76
C GLN A 430 -15.50 39.10 -54.02
N PHE A 431 -15.79 38.92 -52.73
CA PHE A 431 -16.59 39.85 -51.94
C PHE A 431 -16.05 40.10 -50.53
N ILE A 432 -15.10 39.28 -50.06
CA ILE A 432 -14.59 39.33 -48.68
C ILE A 432 -13.21 39.97 -48.65
N SER A 433 -13.05 41.05 -47.89
CA SER A 433 -11.74 41.68 -47.72
C SER A 433 -10.76 40.73 -47.00
N PRO A 434 -9.45 40.79 -47.26
CA PRO A 434 -8.46 40.00 -46.53
C PRO A 434 -8.51 40.19 -45.01
N ASN A 435 -8.89 41.39 -44.54
CA ASN A 435 -9.01 41.70 -43.12
C ASN A 435 -10.24 41.02 -42.49
N ASP A 436 -11.36 40.98 -43.20
CA ASP A 436 -12.56 40.27 -42.73
C ASP A 436 -12.35 38.76 -42.75
N TYR A 437 -11.68 38.23 -43.79
CA TYR A 437 -11.32 36.82 -43.87
C TYR A 437 -10.45 36.39 -42.68
N THR A 438 -9.37 37.13 -42.40
CA THR A 438 -8.46 36.82 -41.28
C THR A 438 -9.16 36.91 -39.92
N THR A 439 -10.11 37.85 -39.78
CA THR A 439 -10.95 37.95 -38.59
C THR A 439 -11.83 36.70 -38.43
N VAL A 440 -12.54 36.28 -39.49
CA VAL A 440 -13.39 35.07 -39.44
C VAL A 440 -12.57 33.81 -39.21
N GLU A 441 -11.41 33.69 -39.85
CA GLU A 441 -10.47 32.58 -39.65
C GLU A 441 -10.02 32.47 -38.19
N ALA A 442 -9.67 33.59 -37.57
CA ALA A 442 -9.26 33.64 -36.18
C ALA A 442 -10.40 33.20 -35.22
N TYR A 443 -11.61 33.73 -35.40
CA TYR A 443 -12.77 33.36 -34.58
C TYR A 443 -13.16 31.88 -34.73
N THR A 444 -13.26 31.40 -35.98
CA THR A 444 -13.71 30.03 -36.26
C THR A 444 -12.68 29.00 -35.79
N THR A 445 -11.39 29.27 -35.96
CA THR A 445 -10.30 28.42 -35.45
C THR A 445 -10.32 28.38 -33.92
N SER A 446 -10.55 29.52 -33.27
CA SER A 446 -10.62 29.60 -31.81
C SER A 446 -11.82 28.84 -31.22
N ILE A 447 -13.01 28.99 -31.82
CA ILE A 447 -14.18 28.22 -31.42
C ILE A 447 -13.92 26.73 -31.65
N GLN A 448 -13.29 26.36 -32.77
CA GLN A 448 -12.96 24.95 -33.02
C GLN A 448 -11.97 24.40 -31.98
N SER A 449 -10.97 25.18 -31.57
CA SER A 449 -10.04 24.82 -30.49
C SER A 449 -10.80 24.54 -29.18
N LEU A 450 -11.76 25.40 -28.83
CA LEU A 450 -12.62 25.21 -27.66
C LEU A 450 -13.50 23.95 -27.78
N LEU A 451 -14.14 23.73 -28.94
CA LEU A 451 -15.00 22.57 -29.19
C LEU A 451 -14.24 21.24 -29.11
N ASN A 452 -12.97 21.21 -29.50
CA ASN A 452 -12.13 20.01 -29.42
C ASN A 452 -11.87 19.58 -27.96
N VAL A 453 -11.85 20.52 -27.02
CA VAL A 453 -11.58 20.26 -25.60
C VAL A 453 -12.87 20.15 -24.78
N TYR A 454 -14.00 20.61 -25.32
CA TYR A 454 -15.29 20.68 -24.64
C TYR A 454 -15.72 19.37 -23.94
N PRO A 455 -15.66 18.19 -24.59
CA PRO A 455 -16.07 16.93 -23.93
C PRO A 455 -15.20 16.58 -22.71
N GLU A 456 -13.90 16.86 -22.76
CA GLU A 456 -13.00 16.58 -21.64
C GLU A 456 -13.26 17.55 -20.48
N MET A 457 -13.53 18.84 -20.78
CA MET A 457 -13.90 19.83 -19.77
C MET A 457 -15.20 19.47 -19.07
N GLU A 458 -16.22 19.06 -19.82
CA GLU A 458 -17.51 18.63 -19.28
C GLU A 458 -17.34 17.45 -18.32
N ASN A 459 -16.62 16.40 -18.75
CA ASN A 459 -16.31 15.25 -17.91
C ASN A 459 -15.52 15.62 -16.64
N LEU A 460 -14.62 16.60 -16.71
CA LEU A 460 -13.85 17.06 -15.56
C LEU A 460 -14.70 17.85 -14.57
N VAL A 461 -15.56 18.76 -15.06
CA VAL A 461 -16.49 19.57 -14.27
C VAL A 461 -17.52 18.70 -13.56
N GLU A 462 -18.03 17.66 -14.22
CA GLU A 462 -18.95 16.68 -13.63
C GLU A 462 -18.25 15.60 -12.78
N CYS A 463 -16.92 15.69 -12.67
CA CYS A 463 -16.06 14.78 -11.93
C CYS A 463 -16.19 13.31 -12.40
N GLN A 464 -16.62 13.12 -13.65
CA GLN A 464 -16.83 11.80 -14.26
C GLN A 464 -15.51 11.06 -14.42
N THR A 465 -14.45 11.72 -14.86
CA THR A 465 -13.10 11.14 -15.00
C THR A 465 -12.60 10.52 -13.69
N VAL A 466 -12.89 11.17 -12.55
CA VAL A 466 -12.51 10.66 -11.22
C VAL A 466 -13.41 9.51 -10.80
N LYS A 467 -14.73 9.61 -11.05
CA LYS A 467 -15.68 8.53 -10.79
C LYS A 467 -15.32 7.25 -11.54
N ASP A 468 -14.96 7.35 -12.82
CA ASP A 468 -14.60 6.21 -13.64
C ASP A 468 -13.34 5.51 -13.12
N ALA A 469 -12.29 6.29 -12.80
CA ALA A 469 -11.06 5.75 -12.23
C ALA A 469 -11.29 5.06 -10.87
N PHE A 470 -12.13 5.63 -10.02
CA PHE A 470 -12.46 5.04 -8.71
C PHE A 470 -13.33 3.79 -8.84
N SER A 471 -14.25 3.77 -9.80
CA SER A 471 -15.04 2.59 -10.13
C SER A 471 -14.14 1.44 -10.59
N GLU A 472 -13.16 1.72 -11.45
CA GLU A 472 -12.15 0.73 -11.88
C GLU A 472 -11.37 0.15 -10.69
N ILE A 473 -10.90 1.02 -9.78
CA ILE A 473 -10.16 0.60 -8.58
C ILE A 473 -11.03 -0.29 -7.67
N LEU A 474 -12.28 0.11 -7.44
CA LEU A 474 -13.21 -0.63 -6.58
C LEU A 474 -13.54 -2.01 -7.14
N LEU A 475 -13.88 -2.08 -8.43
CA LEU A 475 -14.29 -3.32 -9.09
C LEU A 475 -13.14 -4.30 -9.25
N TYR A 476 -11.97 -3.83 -9.72
CA TYR A 476 -10.89 -4.73 -10.15
C TYR A 476 -9.75 -4.86 -9.15
N HIS A 477 -9.51 -3.87 -8.28
CA HIS A 477 -8.28 -3.82 -7.48
C HIS A 477 -8.49 -3.95 -5.97
N CYS A 478 -9.57 -3.40 -5.40
CA CYS A 478 -9.81 -3.42 -3.96
C CYS A 478 -9.90 -4.83 -3.37
N LYS A 479 -10.68 -5.73 -3.99
CA LYS A 479 -10.84 -7.12 -3.51
C LYS A 479 -9.55 -7.94 -3.63
N PRO A 480 -8.82 -7.95 -4.77
CA PRO A 480 -7.51 -8.61 -4.85
C PRO A 480 -6.47 -8.03 -3.88
N LEU A 481 -6.41 -6.70 -3.74
CA LEU A 481 -5.47 -6.04 -2.83
C LEU A 481 -5.67 -6.51 -1.38
N LYS A 482 -6.93 -6.49 -0.91
CA LYS A 482 -7.33 -7.02 0.40
C LYS A 482 -6.98 -8.49 0.56
N ARG A 483 -7.18 -9.31 -0.48
CA ARG A 483 -6.86 -10.74 -0.45
C ARG A 483 -5.37 -11.00 -0.30
N TYR A 484 -4.52 -10.31 -1.08
CA TYR A 484 -3.07 -10.54 -1.06
C TYR A 484 -2.42 -9.99 0.21
N ILE A 485 -2.82 -8.81 0.70
CA ILE A 485 -2.34 -8.32 2.00
C ILE A 485 -2.72 -9.31 3.11
N ARG A 486 -3.97 -9.81 3.07
CA ARG A 486 -4.43 -10.83 4.02
C ARG A 486 -3.56 -12.07 4.01
N MET A 487 -3.33 -12.62 2.82
CA MET A 487 -2.46 -13.77 2.61
C MET A 487 -1.05 -13.54 3.19
N VAL A 488 -0.49 -12.35 3.03
CA VAL A 488 0.85 -12.02 3.56
C VAL A 488 0.86 -11.98 5.08
N TRP A 489 -0.02 -11.19 5.71
CA TRP A 489 0.02 -11.07 7.18
C TRP A 489 -0.35 -12.39 7.86
N THR A 490 -1.30 -13.17 7.34
CA THR A 490 -1.65 -14.48 7.91
C THR A 490 -0.47 -15.44 7.83
N SER A 491 0.24 -15.44 6.69
CA SER A 491 1.42 -16.29 6.50
C SER A 491 2.60 -15.82 7.36
N LEU A 492 2.76 -14.51 7.58
CA LEU A 492 3.79 -13.96 8.46
C LEU A 492 3.55 -14.31 9.93
N VAL A 493 2.31 -14.25 10.43
CA VAL A 493 2.00 -14.71 11.81
C VAL A 493 2.32 -16.19 11.95
N PHE A 494 1.85 -17.00 11.00
CA PHE A 494 2.08 -18.43 11.02
C PHE A 494 3.58 -18.77 10.96
N LEU A 495 4.33 -18.14 10.05
CA LEU A 495 5.77 -18.28 9.94
C LEU A 495 6.46 -17.87 11.25
N SER A 496 6.08 -16.73 11.84
CA SER A 496 6.68 -16.23 13.08
C SER A 496 6.46 -17.20 14.25
N LEU A 497 5.26 -17.79 14.38
CA LEU A 497 4.97 -18.81 15.39
C LEU A 497 5.81 -20.08 15.18
N VAL A 498 5.86 -20.58 13.94
CA VAL A 498 6.68 -21.76 13.59
C VAL A 498 8.16 -21.51 13.88
N MET A 499 8.66 -20.31 13.55
CA MET A 499 10.04 -19.91 13.81
C MET A 499 10.36 -19.87 15.31
N VAL A 500 9.45 -19.37 16.15
CA VAL A 500 9.62 -19.40 17.62
C VAL A 500 9.85 -20.84 18.10
N PHE A 501 9.02 -21.80 17.67
CA PHE A 501 9.20 -23.20 18.04
C PHE A 501 10.51 -23.78 17.53
N LEU A 502 10.87 -23.52 16.26
CA LEU A 502 12.13 -23.98 15.68
C LEU A 502 13.34 -23.47 16.46
N VAL A 503 13.39 -22.17 16.73
CA VAL A 503 14.50 -21.54 17.46
C VAL A 503 14.63 -22.13 18.87
N LEU A 504 13.52 -22.35 19.58
CA LEU A 504 13.53 -22.95 20.91
C LEU A 504 13.98 -24.42 20.91
N ILE A 505 13.51 -25.22 19.94
CA ILE A 505 13.92 -26.63 19.79
C ILE A 505 15.44 -26.71 19.55
N TRP A 506 15.94 -25.93 18.59
CA TRP A 506 17.37 -25.91 18.27
C TRP A 506 18.23 -25.33 19.40
N ALA A 507 17.75 -24.31 20.12
CA ALA A 507 18.44 -23.78 21.30
C ALA A 507 18.56 -24.81 22.42
N LYS A 508 17.47 -25.54 22.72
CA LYS A 508 17.49 -26.63 23.71
C LYS A 508 18.42 -27.77 23.31
N LEU A 509 18.41 -28.15 22.03
CA LEU A 509 19.29 -29.19 21.51
C LEU A 509 20.77 -28.79 21.63
N ALA A 510 21.11 -27.55 21.25
CA ALA A 510 22.46 -27.01 21.37
C ALA A 510 22.93 -26.91 22.83
N GLN A 511 22.05 -26.53 23.76
CA GLN A 511 22.36 -26.50 25.19
C GLN A 511 22.63 -27.91 25.75
N HIS A 512 21.86 -28.92 25.33
CA HIS A 512 22.04 -30.29 25.79
C HIS A 512 23.38 -30.89 25.33
N GLU A 513 23.78 -30.65 24.07
CA GLU A 513 25.10 -31.08 23.56
C GLU A 513 26.26 -30.39 24.29
N GLN A 514 26.08 -29.13 24.70
CA GLN A 514 27.06 -28.37 25.47
C GLN A 514 27.32 -28.95 26.88
N GLU A 515 26.28 -29.48 27.54
CA GLU A 515 26.40 -30.11 28.86
C GLU A 515 27.14 -31.47 28.79
N HIS A 516 26.84 -32.32 27.81
CA HIS A 516 27.43 -33.66 27.71
C HIS A 516 28.93 -33.66 27.36
N HIS A 517 29.38 -32.84 26.42
CA HIS A 517 30.80 -32.79 26.05
C HIS A 517 31.68 -32.06 27.07
N SER A 518 31.10 -31.25 27.97
CA SER A 518 31.86 -30.65 29.08
C SER A 518 32.35 -31.68 30.10
N LEU A 519 31.74 -32.87 30.12
CA LEU A 519 32.09 -33.98 31.01
C LEU A 519 33.14 -34.93 30.40
N ASP A 520 33.17 -35.09 29.08
CA ASP A 520 34.06 -36.05 28.38
C ASP A 520 35.53 -35.54 28.23
N GLY A 521 35.76 -34.24 28.42
CA GLY A 521 37.10 -33.63 28.34
C GLY A 521 37.97 -33.78 29.61
N SER A 522 37.51 -34.51 30.63
CA SER A 522 38.23 -34.68 31.90
C SER A 522 39.09 -35.95 31.90
N VAL A 523 40.16 -35.98 31.10
CA VAL A 523 41.22 -36.99 31.24
C VAL A 523 42.05 -36.65 32.48
N LYS A 524 42.00 -37.52 33.49
CA LYS A 524 42.78 -37.44 34.73
C LYS A 524 44.26 -37.71 34.42
N PRO A 525 45.22 -36.85 34.79
CA PRO A 525 46.63 -37.20 34.64
C PRO A 525 46.97 -38.28 35.68
N HIS A 526 47.42 -39.44 35.22
CA HIS A 526 48.11 -40.41 36.07
C HIS A 526 49.47 -39.83 36.43
N SER A 527 49.65 -39.38 37.68
CA SER A 527 50.97 -39.07 38.23
C SER A 527 51.64 -40.38 38.67
N SER A 528 52.56 -40.91 37.86
CA SER A 528 53.51 -41.93 38.31
C SER A 528 54.64 -41.23 39.07
N VAL A 529 54.74 -41.47 40.38
CA VAL A 529 55.89 -41.06 41.21
C VAL A 529 57.10 -41.88 40.78
N ALA A 530 58.11 -41.21 40.23
CA ALA A 530 59.44 -41.76 40.04
C ALA A 530 60.18 -41.73 41.40
N LYS A 531 60.77 -42.86 41.81
CA LYS A 531 61.83 -42.90 42.81
C LYS A 531 63.16 -43.01 42.09
N GLU A 532 64.02 -42.03 42.29
CA GLU A 532 65.41 -41.99 41.88
C GLU A 532 66.27 -42.72 42.93
N PRO A 533 67.31 -43.50 42.55
CA PRO A 533 68.23 -44.11 43.49
C PRO A 533 69.50 -43.26 43.69
N GLU A 534 69.81 -42.93 44.94
CA GLU A 534 71.12 -42.37 45.33
C GLU A 534 72.20 -43.46 45.42
N THR A 535 73.35 -43.17 44.82
CA THR A 535 74.62 -43.90 44.92
C THR A 535 75.44 -43.48 46.13
N GLY A 536 76.04 -44.44 46.86
CA GLY A 536 77.05 -44.15 47.91
C GLY A 536 77.60 -45.35 48.70
N THR A 537 78.51 -46.11 48.08
CA THR A 537 79.85 -46.55 48.57
C THR A 537 80.10 -47.24 49.95
N LYS A 538 80.74 -48.44 49.88
CA LYS A 538 81.64 -49.18 50.84
C LYS A 538 81.06 -49.65 52.19
N ASP A 539 81.33 -50.84 52.75
CA ASP A 539 82.55 -51.67 52.77
C ASP A 539 82.28 -53.12 53.30
N SER A 540 83.13 -54.06 52.87
CA SER A 540 83.61 -55.36 53.44
C SER A 540 82.85 -56.23 54.49
N SER A 541 82.79 -57.54 54.15
CA SER A 541 83.21 -58.74 54.93
C SER A 541 82.20 -59.69 55.62
N ASN A 542 82.23 -60.94 55.12
CA ASN A 542 82.23 -62.28 55.76
C ASN A 542 81.03 -62.93 56.47
N HIS A 543 80.66 -64.11 55.92
CA HIS A 543 80.33 -65.44 56.53
C HIS A 543 79.48 -65.50 57.82
N THR A 544 78.45 -66.36 57.97
CA THR A 544 78.45 -67.83 57.87
C THR A 544 77.01 -68.37 58.04
N SER A 545 76.69 -69.52 57.41
CA SER A 545 75.64 -70.53 57.78
C SER A 545 75.71 -70.99 59.26
N PRO A 546 74.83 -71.85 59.84
CA PRO A 546 73.94 -72.91 59.26
C PRO A 546 72.51 -72.91 59.88
N VAL A 547 71.53 -73.80 59.63
CA VAL A 547 71.38 -75.18 59.12
C VAL A 547 70.14 -75.21 58.22
#